data_AF-A0A418VXG0-F1
#
_entry.id   AF-A0A418VXG0-F1
#
_cell.length_a   1.000
_cell.length_b   1.000
_cell.length_c   1.000
_cell.angle_alpha   90.00
_cell.angle_beta   90.00
_cell.angle_gamma   90.00
#
_symmetry.space_group_name_H-M   'P 1'
#
loop_
_entity.id
_entity.type
_entity.pdbx_description
1 polymer ?
#
loop_
_entity_poly.entity_id
_entity_poly.type
_entity_poly.pdbx_seq_one_letter_code
_entity_poly.pdbx_strand_id
1 'polypeptide(L)' 'MIARLRLKQAFGRLVRRADDTGVFVLLDPMMPSRPLGAVPDGVEVKRGGLKQAGEEAAALFRRAWPKAPWRESKLQLLGA' A
#
# COMPACT_ATOMS: atom_id res chain seq x y z
N MET A 1 -9.62 -8.03 20.82
CA MET A 1 -9.36 -9.08 19.80
C MET A 1 -9.75 -8.68 18.37
N ILE A 2 -10.75 -7.81 18.15
CA ILE A 2 -11.35 -7.54 16.82
C ILE A 2 -10.40 -6.81 15.85
N ALA A 3 -9.67 -5.78 16.30
CA ALA A 3 -8.86 -4.93 15.42
C ALA A 3 -7.79 -5.71 14.65
N ARG A 4 -7.08 -6.64 15.31
CA ARG A 4 -6.06 -7.49 14.68
C ARG A 4 -6.67 -8.38 13.59
N LEU A 5 -7.82 -9.00 13.86
CA LEU A 5 -8.52 -9.85 12.90
C LEU A 5 -9.03 -9.04 11.70
N ARG A 6 -9.61 -7.86 11.94
CA ARG A 6 -10.06 -6.96 10.87
C ARG A 6 -8.90 -6.47 10.01
N LEU A 7 -7.75 -6.18 10.61
CA LEU A 7 -6.55 -5.78 9.87
C LEU A 7 -6.04 -6.91 8.98
N LYS A 8 -5.93 -8.14 9.51
CA LYS A 8 -5.54 -9.31 8.72
C LYS A 8 -6.48 -9.53 7.53
N GLN A 9 -7.78 -9.40 7.75
CA GLN A 9 -8.80 -9.52 6.70
C GLN A 9 -8.69 -8.41 5.65
N ALA A 10 -8.49 -7.17 6.07
CA ALA A 10 -8.30 -6.03 5.16
C ALA A 10 -7.04 -6.20 4.31
N PHE A 11 -5.93 -6.64 4.92
CA PHE A 11 -4.69 -6.96 4.20
C PHE A 11 -4.91 -8.09 3.18
N GLY A 12 -5.64 -9.14 3.55
CA GLY A 12 -5.97 -10.25 2.66
C GLY A 12 -6.80 -9.86 1.42
N ARG A 13 -7.40 -8.67 1.39
CA ARG A 13 -8.07 -8.15 0.18
C ARG A 13 -7.10 -7.56 -0.84
N LEU A 14 -5.88 -7.24 -0.42
CA LEU A 14 -4.85 -6.63 -1.27
C LEU A 14 -4.16 -7.65 -2.17
N VAL A 15 -3.86 -8.84 -1.66
CA VAL A 15 -3.15 -9.91 -2.38
C VAL A 15 -4.13 -11.02 -2.73
N ARG A 16 -4.41 -11.21 -4.02
CA ARG A 16 -5.36 -12.23 -4.53
C ARG A 16 -4.66 -13.34 -5.29
N ARG A 17 -3.51 -13.06 -5.89
CA ARG A 17 -2.67 -14.01 -6.65
C ARG A 17 -1.20 -13.85 -6.27
N ALA A 18 -0.40 -14.86 -6.58
CA ALA A 18 1.03 -14.90 -6.20
C ALA A 18 1.87 -13.80 -6.88
N ASP A 19 1.41 -13.30 -8.03
CA ASP A 19 2.02 -12.24 -8.83
C ASP A 19 1.46 -10.84 -8.54
N ASP A 20 0.49 -10.73 -7.63
CA ASP A 20 -0.07 -9.42 -7.26
C ASP A 20 0.97 -8.57 -6.53
N THR A 21 1.10 -7.33 -6.96
CA THR A 21 1.89 -6.31 -6.26
C THR A 21 0.98 -5.18 -5.79
N GLY A 22 1.06 -4.82 -4.52
CA GLY A 22 0.21 -3.78 -3.95
C GLY A 22 0.80 -3.10 -2.72
N VAL A 23 0.17 -1.99 -2.32
CA VAL A 23 0.51 -1.21 -1.12
C VAL A 23 -0.71 -1.13 -0.23
N PHE A 24 -0.54 -1.42 1.07
CA PHE A 24 -1.58 -1.26 2.07
C PHE A 24 -1.35 0.03 2.86
N VAL A 25 -2.26 0.99 2.77
CA VAL A 25 -2.16 2.29 3.48
C VAL A 25 -3.21 2.37 4.58
N LEU A 26 -2.76 2.64 5.81
CA LEU A 26 -3.62 2.88 6.96
C LEU A 26 -3.65 4.37 7.27
N LEU A 27 -4.83 4.99 7.21
CA LEU A 27 -5.05 6.39 7.57
C LEU A 27 -5.56 6.48 9.01
N ASP A 28 -4.69 6.15 9.96
CA ASP A 28 -4.98 6.22 11.39
C ASP A 28 -3.81 6.87 12.15
N PRO A 29 -3.95 8.13 12.59
CA PRO A 29 -2.89 8.85 13.30
C PRO A 29 -2.59 8.25 14.69
N MET A 30 -3.50 7.47 15.26
CA MET A 30 -3.36 6.85 16.58
C MET A 30 -3.13 5.34 16.50
N MET A 31 -2.70 4.83 15.34
CA MET A 31 -2.57 3.39 15.11
C MET A 31 -1.65 2.71 16.15
N PRO A 32 -2.21 1.83 17.02
CA PRO A 32 -1.42 1.12 18.01
C PRO A 32 -0.49 0.09 17.34
N SER A 33 0.63 -0.23 17.99
CA SER A 33 1.61 -1.20 17.45
C SER A 33 1.12 -2.64 17.48
N ARG A 34 0.32 -3.01 18.49
CA ARG A 34 -0.10 -4.40 18.75
C ARG A 34 -0.85 -5.06 17.57
N PRO A 35 -1.79 -4.41 16.87
CA PRO A 35 -2.45 -5.03 15.72
C PRO A 35 -1.53 -5.18 14.50
N LEU A 36 -0.42 -4.45 14.39
CA LEU A 36 0.49 -4.53 13.24
C LEU A 36 1.13 -5.93 13.12
N GLY A 37 1.24 -6.69 14.21
CA GLY A 37 1.61 -8.11 14.17
C GLY A 37 0.54 -9.04 13.55
N ALA A 38 -0.48 -8.49 12.87
CA ALA A 38 -1.36 -9.25 11.98
C ALA A 38 -0.89 -9.24 10.52
N VAL A 39 0.03 -8.35 10.17
CA VAL A 39 0.61 -8.26 8.83
C VAL A 39 1.54 -9.47 8.64
N PRO A 40 1.58 -10.10 7.44
CA PRO A 40 2.46 -11.24 7.18
C PRO A 40 3.94 -10.92 7.38
N ASP A 41 4.71 -11.95 7.74
CA ASP A 41 6.17 -11.85 7.83
C ASP A 41 6.77 -11.45 6.47
N GLY A 42 7.78 -10.58 6.50
CA GLY A 42 8.43 -10.04 5.30
C GLY A 42 7.77 -8.78 4.72
N VAL A 43 6.63 -8.33 5.24
CA VAL A 43 6.05 -7.03 4.88
C VAL A 43 6.63 -5.94 5.77
N GLU A 44 7.28 -4.96 5.17
CA GLU A 44 7.80 -3.79 5.87
C GLU A 44 6.66 -2.85 6.29
N VAL A 45 6.61 -2.49 7.58
CA VAL A 45 5.65 -1.50 8.09
C VAL A 45 6.36 -0.18 8.33
N LYS A 46 5.92 0.87 7.62
CA LYS A 46 6.44 2.23 7.74
C LYS A 46 5.39 3.17 8.34
N ARG A 47 5.84 4.10 9.18
CA ARG A 47 5.01 5.19 9.71
C ARG A 47 5.42 6.49 9.05
N GLY A 48 4.46 7.31 8.65
CA GLY A 48 4.70 8.56 7.96
C GLY A 48 3.42 9.31 7.65
N GLY A 49 3.56 10.49 7.06
CA GLY A 49 2.44 11.29 6.58
C GLY A 49 1.87 10.78 5.26
N LEU A 50 0.67 11.26 4.90
CA LEU A 50 -0.01 10.88 3.66
C LEU A 50 0.83 11.16 2.40
N LYS A 51 1.55 12.28 2.37
CA LYS A 51 2.44 12.64 1.24
C LYS A 51 3.53 11.58 1.02
N GLN A 52 4.22 11.19 2.09
CA GLN A 52 5.25 10.15 2.04
C GLN A 52 4.67 8.81 1.58
N ALA A 53 3.51 8.42 2.13
CA ALA A 53 2.84 7.19 1.71
C ALA A 53 2.53 7.17 0.20
N GLY A 54 2.09 8.31 -0.36
CA GLY A 54 1.86 8.44 -1.79
C GLY A 54 3.13 8.35 -2.64
N GLU A 55 4.22 8.98 -2.19
CA GLU A 55 5.52 8.95 -2.87
C GLU A 55 6.12 7.55 -2.92
N GLU A 56 6.09 6.85 -1.80
CA GLU A 56 6.58 5.47 -1.68
C GLU A 56 5.72 4.50 -2.49
N ALA A 57 4.38 4.63 -2.43
CA ALA A 57 3.49 3.82 -3.24
C ALA A 57 3.77 4.02 -4.73
N ALA A 58 3.90 5.27 -5.17
CA ALA A 58 4.25 5.59 -6.54
C ALA A 58 5.62 4.99 -6.93
N ALA A 59 6.63 5.04 -6.05
CA ALA A 59 7.93 4.42 -6.31
C ALA A 59 7.84 2.89 -6.48
N LEU A 60 7.06 2.21 -5.64
CA LEU A 60 6.82 0.77 -5.77
C LEU A 60 6.20 0.44 -7.13
N PHE A 61 5.07 1.08 -7.47
CA PHE A 61 4.41 0.84 -8.74
C PHE A 61 5.29 1.21 -9.93
N ARG A 62 6.16 2.22 -9.78
CA ARG A 62 7.09 2.56 -10.85
C ARG A 62 8.08 1.44 -11.14
N ARG A 63 8.59 0.79 -10.10
CA ARG A 63 9.54 -0.34 -10.19
C ARG A 63 8.87 -1.64 -10.62
N ALA A 64 7.73 -1.96 -10.02
CA ALA A 64 6.97 -3.17 -10.31
C ALA A 64 6.31 -3.12 -11.69
N TRP A 65 5.96 -1.93 -12.17
CA TRP A 65 5.30 -1.73 -13.45
C TRP A 65 5.93 -0.59 -14.27
N PRO A 66 7.02 -0.86 -15.01
CA PRO A 66 7.72 0.15 -15.81
C PRO A 66 6.86 0.71 -16.96
N LYS A 67 6.13 -0.17 -17.66
CA LYS A 67 5.32 0.17 -18.86
C LYS A 67 3.82 0.30 -18.56
N ALA A 68 3.48 0.93 -17.45
CA ALA A 68 2.09 0.96 -16.99
C ALA A 68 1.23 1.80 -17.94
N PRO A 69 0.11 1.27 -18.46
CA PRO A 69 -0.69 1.98 -19.47
C PRO A 69 -1.21 3.33 -18.96
N TRP A 70 -1.45 3.47 -17.66
CA TRP A 70 -1.86 4.74 -17.06
C TRP A 70 -0.72 5.77 -16.88
N ARG A 71 0.56 5.42 -17.12
CA ARG A 71 1.68 6.37 -17.03
C ARG A 71 1.64 7.40 -18.15
N GLU A 72 1.29 6.98 -19.36
CA GLU A 72 1.07 7.89 -20.49
C GLU A 72 -0.15 8.79 -20.24
N SER A 73 -1.23 8.21 -19.72
CA SER A 73 -2.44 8.99 -19.38
C SER A 73 -2.23 9.98 -18.22
N LYS A 74 -1.32 9.69 -17.26
CA LYS A 74 -1.03 10.65 -16.17
C LYS A 74 -0.25 11.87 -16.64
N LEU A 75 0.60 11.73 -17.67
CA LEU A 75 1.26 12.86 -18.33
C LEU A 75 0.25 13.70 -19.12
N GLN A 76 -0.80 13.08 -19.67
CA GLN A 76 -1.92 13.80 -20.29
C GLN A 76 -2.85 14.49 -19.27
N LEU A 77 -3.04 13.89 -18.08
CA LEU A 77 -3.90 14.44 -17.01
C LEU A 77 -3.23 15.51 -16.14
N LEU A 78 -1.89 15.54 -16.09
CA LEU A 78 -1.13 16.60 -15.39
C LEU A 78 -0.72 17.76 -16.31
N GLY A 79 -1.16 17.70 -17.57
CA GLY A 79 -1.12 18.78 -18.54
C GLY A 79 0.24 19.05 -19.19
N ALA A 80 0.34 19.40 -20.48
CA ALA A 80 -0.71 19.88 -21.38
C ALA A 80 -1.69 20.89 -20.75
#